data_AF-A0A968T3P0-F1
#
_entry.id   AF-A0A968T3P0-F1
#
_cell.length_a   1.000
_cell.length_b   1.000
_cell.length_c   1.000
_cell.angle_alpha   90.00
_cell.angle_beta   90.00
_cell.angle_gamma   90.00
#
_symmetry.space_group_name_H-M   'P 1'
#
loop_
_entity.id
_entity.type
_entity.pdbx_description
1 polymer ?
#
loop_
_entity_poly.entity_id
_entity_poly.type
_entity_poly.pdbx_seq_one_letter_code
_entity_poly.pdbx_strand_id
1 'polypeptide(L)'
;RAQCGNNLDRCYTGIEYSKQEKKGIQTSLAELTLRTLQEDLKLQFPTDLGIWLNESIGQLIPDNPETVSFSRLEQDYTQKFGTDFKVLWKSKSFTAIREAGLLAL
;
A
#
# COMPACT_ATOMS: atom_id res chain seq x y z
N ARG A 1 2.87 16.05 4.30
CA ARG A 1 3.39 15.91 5.68
C ARG A 1 3.49 14.41 5.91
N ALA A 2 4.68 13.82 5.97
CA ALA A 2 4.84 12.37 6.15
C ALA A 2 4.26 11.97 7.52
N GLN A 3 3.47 10.91 7.56
CA GLN A 3 2.92 10.36 8.79
C GLN A 3 3.89 9.26 9.24
N CYS A 4 4.67 9.54 10.29
CA CYS A 4 5.63 8.59 10.85
C CYS A 4 5.16 8.25 12.27
N GLY A 5 5.01 6.95 12.55
CA GLY A 5 4.65 6.47 13.87
C GLY A 5 5.81 6.60 14.83
N ASN A 6 5.55 7.06 16.05
CA ASN A 6 6.54 7.13 17.12
C ASN A 6 7.13 5.73 17.34
N ASN A 7 8.43 5.57 17.08
CA ASN A 7 9.21 4.32 17.18
C ASN A 7 9.34 3.46 15.90
N LEU A 8 8.95 3.98 14.73
CA LEU A 8 9.28 3.34 13.45
C LEU A 8 10.16 4.25 12.60
N ASP A 9 11.32 3.71 12.27
CA ASP A 9 12.37 4.16 11.36
C ASP A 9 11.90 4.35 9.89
N ARG A 10 10.59 4.50 9.69
CA ARG A 10 9.87 4.22 8.45
C ARG A 10 8.74 5.23 8.32
N CYS A 11 8.73 5.96 7.20
CA CYS A 11 7.78 7.02 6.97
C CYS A 11 6.97 6.73 5.71
N TYR A 12 5.64 6.61 5.87
CA TYR A 12 4.74 6.66 4.75
C TYR A 12 4.70 8.10 4.20
N THR A 13 5.05 8.26 2.94
CA THR A 13 5.23 9.61 2.35
C THR A 13 4.03 10.04 1.51
N GLY A 14 3.32 9.07 0.93
CA GLY A 14 2.08 9.31 0.18
C GLY A 14 1.93 8.36 -1.02
N ILE A 15 0.80 8.52 -1.70
CA ILE A 15 0.51 7.89 -2.97
C ILE A 15 0.30 8.97 -4.03
N GLU A 16 0.91 8.79 -5.19
CA GLU A 16 0.77 9.68 -6.34
C GLU A 16 0.01 8.97 -7.45
N TYR A 17 -1.04 9.60 -7.97
CA TYR A 17 -1.83 9.04 -9.06
C TYR A 17 -1.31 9.59 -10.39
N SER A 18 -0.91 8.70 -11.29
CA SER A 18 -0.41 9.07 -12.60
C SER A 18 -1.13 8.28 -13.70
N LYS A 19 -1.40 8.94 -14.82
CA LYS A 19 -1.97 8.29 -16.00
C LYS A 19 -0.82 8.00 -16.95
N GLN A 20 -0.57 6.73 -17.23
CA GLN A 20 0.41 6.32 -18.23
C GLN A 20 -0.30 5.92 -19.52
N GLU A 21 0.10 6.52 -20.63
CA GLU A 21 -0.35 6.12 -21.96
C GLU A 21 0.77 5.34 -22.65
N LYS A 22 0.54 4.07 -22.95
CA LYS A 22 1.45 3.25 -23.75
C LYS A 22 0.67 2.64 -24.91
N LYS A 23 1.11 2.91 -26.14
CA LYS A 23 0.47 2.44 -27.39
C LYS A 23 -1.03 2.80 -27.50
N GLY A 24 -1.41 4.02 -27.11
CA GLY A 24 -2.80 4.49 -27.17
C GLY A 24 -3.73 3.91 -26.10
N ILE A 25 -3.21 3.08 -25.19
CA ILE A 25 -3.95 2.57 -24.04
C ILE A 25 -3.60 3.44 -22.84
N GLN A 26 -4.61 4.16 -22.34
CA GLN A 26 -4.51 4.94 -21.12
C GLN A 26 -4.71 4.01 -19.92
N THR A 27 -3.67 3.84 -19.12
CA THR A 27 -3.71 3.07 -17.87
C THR A 27 -3.51 4.02 -16.70
N SER A 28 -4.47 4.05 -15.79
CA SER A 28 -4.36 4.80 -14.55
C SER A 28 -3.58 3.95 -13.53
N LEU A 29 -2.46 4.51 -13.05
CA LEU A 29 -1.59 3.88 -12.06
C LEU A 29 -1.51 4.77 -10.81
N ALA A 30 -1.28 4.12 -9.68
CA ALA A 30 -0.97 4.74 -8.43
C ALA A 30 0.44 4.32 -8.01
N GLU A 31 1.31 5.30 -7.78
CA GLU A 31 2.68 5.11 -7.32
C GLU A 31 2.75 5.41 -5.82
N LEU A 32 2.99 4.36 -5.03
CA LEU A 32 3.20 4.44 -3.60
C LEU A 32 4.68 4.66 -3.34
N THR A 33 5.03 5.75 -2.64
CA THR A 33 6.41 6.00 -2.21
C THR A 33 6.54 5.77 -0.71
N LEU A 34 7.33 4.76 -0.37
CA LEU A 34 7.64 4.36 0.99
C LEU A 34 9.07 4.76 1.29
N ARG A 35 9.26 5.66 2.25
CA ARG A 35 10.61 6.03 2.68
C ARG A 35 11.00 5.19 3.87
N THR A 36 11.95 4.29 3.64
CA THR A 36 12.61 3.56 4.71
C THR A 36 13.96 4.19 4.99
N LEU A 37 14.56 3.84 6.12
CA LEU A 37 15.87 4.35 6.50
C LEU A 37 17.01 3.86 5.58
N GLN A 38 16.80 2.76 4.86
CA GLN A 38 17.76 2.19 3.93
C GLN A 38 17.56 2.73 2.50
N GLU A 39 16.31 2.84 2.04
CA GLU A 39 15.98 3.30 0.69
C GLU A 39 14.52 3.76 0.52
N ASP A 40 14.29 4.57 -0.52
CA ASP A 40 12.97 4.96 -1.00
C ASP A 40 12.40 3.87 -1.91
N LEU A 41 11.42 3.12 -1.42
CA LEU A 41 10.77 2.06 -2.17
C LEU A 41 9.55 2.62 -2.92
N LYS A 42 9.60 2.58 -4.25
CA LYS A 42 8.51 3.03 -5.14
C LYS A 42 7.77 1.82 -5.72
N LEU A 43 6.48 1.75 -5.48
CA LEU A 43 5.63 0.64 -5.92
C LEU A 43 4.48 1.16 -6.77
N GLN A 44 4.29 0.54 -7.94
CA GLN A 44 3.20 0.90 -8.84
C GLN A 44 2.07 -0.12 -8.76
N PHE A 45 0.86 0.39 -8.62
CA PHE A 45 -0.38 -0.37 -8.53
C PHE A 45 -1.42 0.19 -9.50
N PRO A 46 -2.44 -0.60 -9.88
CA PRO A 46 -3.64 -0.05 -10.52
C PRO A 46 -4.27 1.03 -9.61
N THR A 47 -4.84 2.08 -10.20
CA THR A 47 -5.40 3.21 -9.42
C THR A 47 -6.38 2.76 -8.33
N ASP A 48 -7.35 1.90 -8.63
CA ASP A 48 -8.31 1.41 -7.63
C ASP A 48 -7.63 0.71 -6.46
N LEU A 49 -6.61 -0.09 -6.75
CA LEU A 49 -5.84 -0.79 -5.73
C LEU A 49 -4.98 0.16 -4.91
N GLY A 50 -4.40 1.18 -5.54
CA GLY A 50 -3.67 2.23 -4.85
C GLY A 50 -4.54 3.05 -3.90
N ILE A 51 -5.76 3.41 -4.33
CA ILE A 51 -6.72 4.13 -3.47
C ILE A 51 -7.02 3.28 -2.24
N TRP A 52 -7.41 2.02 -2.44
CA TRP A 52 -7.69 1.08 -1.36
C TRP A 52 -6.50 0.89 -0.41
N LEU A 53 -5.30 0.76 -0.97
CA LEU A 53 -4.07 0.57 -0.21
C LEU A 53 -3.72 1.82 0.60
N ASN A 54 -3.90 3.02 0.06
CA ASN A 54 -3.66 4.27 0.78
C ASN A 54 -4.65 4.45 1.94
N GLU A 55 -5.92 4.11 1.76
CA GLU A 55 -6.91 4.11 2.84
C GLU A 55 -6.58 3.06 3.91
N SER A 56 -6.14 1.87 3.49
CA SER A 56 -5.75 0.78 4.37
C SER A 56 -4.47 1.08 5.15
N ILE A 57 -3.43 1.60 4.48
CA ILE A 57 -2.14 1.97 5.09
C ILE A 57 -2.32 3.09 6.11
N GLY A 58 -3.22 4.06 5.85
CA GLY A 58 -3.56 5.09 6.83
C GLY A 58 -4.06 4.52 8.15
N GLN A 59 -4.73 3.36 8.12
CA GLN A 59 -5.20 2.65 9.32
C GLN A 59 -4.15 1.72 9.94
N LEU A 60 -3.12 1.33 9.17
CA LEU A 60 -2.03 0.46 9.61
C LEU A 60 -0.86 1.21 10.25
N ILE A 61 -0.91 2.54 10.32
CA ILE A 61 0.09 3.33 11.02
C ILE A 61 0.02 2.95 12.51
N PRO A 62 1.14 2.62 13.17
CA PRO A 62 1.20 2.17 14.57
C PRO A 62 0.64 3.19 15.58
N ASP A 63 0.42 4.44 15.17
CA ASP A 63 -0.17 5.50 15.99
C ASP A 63 -1.72 5.36 16.07
N ASN A 64 -2.32 4.49 15.23
CA ASN A 64 -3.72 4.12 15.35
C ASN A 64 -3.87 2.95 16.35
N PRO A 65 -4.67 3.11 17.42
CA PRO A 65 -4.91 2.05 18.41
C PRO A 65 -5.73 0.87 17.87
N GLU A 66 -6.32 1.02 16.68
CA GLU A 66 -7.00 -0.04 15.95
C GLU A 66 -6.04 -0.66 14.94
N THR A 67 -5.11 -1.49 15.40
CA THR A 67 -4.32 -2.38 14.53
C THR A 67 -5.27 -3.21 13.67
N VAL A 68 -5.41 -2.84 12.39
CA VAL A 68 -6.25 -3.57 11.44
C VAL A 68 -5.67 -4.96 11.25
N SER A 69 -6.39 -6.00 11.67
CA SER A 69 -5.92 -7.38 11.55
C SER A 69 -5.89 -7.84 10.08
N PHE A 70 -5.01 -8.80 9.76
CA PHE A 70 -4.93 -9.43 8.43
C PHE A 70 -6.31 -9.86 7.89
N SER A 71 -7.15 -10.46 8.75
CA SER A 71 -8.50 -10.89 8.37
C SER A 71 -9.42 -9.73 7.96
N ARG A 72 -9.25 -8.54 8.54
CA ARG A 72 -10.05 -7.36 8.18
C ARG A 72 -9.65 -6.82 6.82
N LEU A 73 -8.35 -6.75 6.54
CA LEU A 73 -7.82 -6.39 5.22
C LEU A 73 -8.25 -7.38 4.14
N GLU A 74 -8.18 -8.69 4.44
CA GLU A 74 -8.62 -9.74 3.52
C GLU A 74 -10.11 -9.60 3.18
N GLN A 75 -10.95 -9.36 4.18
CA GLN A 75 -12.38 -9.13 3.97
C GLN A 75 -12.64 -7.87 3.14
N ASP A 76 -12.00 -6.76 3.47
CA ASP A 76 -12.21 -5.49 2.76
C ASP A 76 -11.76 -5.59 1.30
N TYR A 77 -10.60 -6.20 1.05
CA TYR A 77 -10.09 -6.45 -0.30
C TYR A 77 -11.04 -7.34 -1.11
N THR A 78 -11.50 -8.45 -0.51
CA THR A 78 -12.41 -9.39 -1.18
C THR A 78 -13.75 -8.72 -1.51
N GLN A 79 -14.26 -7.86 -0.62
CA GLN A 79 -15.49 -7.10 -0.88
C GLN A 79 -15.33 -6.06 -1.98
N LYS A 80 -14.19 -5.38 -2.04
CA LYS A 80 -13.92 -4.32 -3.04
C LYS A 80 -13.61 -4.87 -4.43
N PHE A 81 -12.77 -5.91 -4.51
CA PHE A 81 -12.21 -6.40 -5.77
C PHE A 81 -12.76 -7.75 -6.21
N GLY A 82 -13.57 -8.43 -5.38
CA GLY A 82 -14.12 -9.75 -5.70
C GLY A 82 -13.05 -10.82 -5.95
N THR A 83 -11.82 -10.60 -5.48
CA THR A 83 -10.66 -11.44 -5.74
C THR A 83 -9.97 -11.85 -4.45
N ASP A 84 -9.26 -12.97 -4.51
CA ASP A 84 -8.59 -13.54 -3.36
C ASP A 84 -7.39 -12.68 -2.95
N PHE A 85 -7.45 -12.13 -1.73
CA PHE A 85 -6.40 -11.28 -1.17
C PHE A 85 -5.03 -11.97 -1.16
N LYS A 86 -4.96 -13.31 -1.10
CA LYS A 86 -3.69 -14.03 -1.10
C LYS A 86 -2.93 -13.85 -2.41
N VAL A 87 -3.63 -13.59 -3.52
CA VAL A 87 -3.00 -13.27 -4.82
C VAL A 87 -2.27 -11.94 -4.72
N LEU A 88 -2.92 -10.92 -4.15
CA LEU A 88 -2.29 -9.64 -3.88
C LEU A 88 -1.14 -9.78 -2.87
N TRP A 89 -1.36 -10.52 -1.78
CA TRP A 89 -0.39 -10.75 -0.71
C TRP A 89 0.90 -11.41 -1.19
N LYS A 90 0.79 -12.30 -2.19
CA LYS A 90 1.93 -12.97 -2.85
C LYS A 90 2.54 -12.14 -3.98
N SER A 91 1.98 -10.99 -4.33
CA SER A 91 2.52 -10.14 -5.39
C SER A 91 3.88 -9.56 -4.97
N LYS A 92 4.75 -9.33 -5.94
CA LYS A 92 6.09 -8.75 -5.70
C LYS A 92 5.99 -7.41 -4.98
N SER A 93 5.05 -6.56 -5.39
CA SER A 93 4.84 -5.24 -4.81
C SER A 93 4.42 -5.33 -3.35
N PHE A 94 3.47 -6.19 -2.99
CA PHE A 94 3.04 -6.36 -1.59
C PHE A 94 4.09 -7.04 -0.72
N THR A 95 4.86 -7.97 -1.30
CA THR A 95 6.01 -8.58 -0.62
C THR A 95 7.02 -7.50 -0.25
N ALA A 96 7.33 -6.57 -1.17
CA ALA A 96 8.22 -5.44 -0.88
C ALA A 96 7.70 -4.51 0.23
N ILE A 97 6.38 -4.27 0.33
CA ILE A 97 5.78 -3.51 1.46
C ILE A 97 6.00 -4.24 2.80
N ARG A 98 5.84 -5.57 2.80
CA ARG A 98 6.03 -6.41 3.98
C ARG A 98 7.48 -6.51 4.39
N GLU A 99 8.39 -6.64 3.44
CA GLU A 99 9.84 -6.63 3.69
C GLU A 99 10.33 -5.25 4.15
N ALA A 100 9.75 -4.18 3.60
CA ALA A 100 9.91 -2.82 4.13
C ALA A 100 9.27 -2.67 5.53
N GLY A 101 8.49 -3.65 5.98
CA GLY A 101 7.87 -3.74 7.29
C GLY A 101 6.94 -2.57 7.63
N LEU A 102 6.22 -2.07 6.63
CA LEU A 102 5.00 -1.27 6.84
C LEU A 102 3.80 -2.13 7.22
N LEU A 103 3.84 -3.42 6.88
CA LEU A 103 2.85 -4.41 7.26
C LEU A 103 3.44 -5.31 8.35
N ALA A 104 3.51 -4.79 9.57
CA ALA A 104 3.71 -5.62 10.76
C ALA A 104 2.34 -6.14 11.20
N LEU A 105 1.80 -7.10 10.43
CA LEU A 105 0.59 -7.86 10.79
C LEU A 105 0.96 -9.14 11.53
#